data_AF-A0A8T6RGE1-F1
#
_entry.id   AF-A0A8T6RGE1-F1
#
_cell.length_a   1.000
_cell.length_b   1.000
_cell.length_c   1.000
_cell.angle_alpha   90.00
_cell.angle_beta   90.00
_cell.angle_gamma   90.00
#
_symmetry.space_group_name_H-M   'P 1'
#
loop_
_entity.id
_entity.type
_entity.pdbx_description
1 polymer ?
#
loop_
_entity_poly.entity_id
_entity_poly.type
_entity_poly.pdbx_seq_one_letter_code
_entity_poly.pdbx_strand_id
1 'polypeptide(L)'
;MILYSEGYSFLEDSFISLGLSVTRGIPTPLNWFFFATATTLAGALSIPFWPTTRTVFTDTMPEKISSIGTIIGIIAEPCLAGVGIFASDAFPFQHGLSTLLFFTLFAIAIELYSIVIINNNKEYGYLYDLFGYLTCTILFLHIFVISDAAMQKLTVYTIILYSVIQGYKLLKLFQ
;
A
#
# COMPACT_ATOMS: atom_id res chain seq x y z
N MET A 1 27.40 -9.14 5.90
CA MET A 1 26.10 -9.28 5.19
C MET A 1 26.27 -8.65 3.82
N ILE A 2 26.03 -9.39 2.72
CA ILE A 2 26.29 -8.91 1.35
C ILE A 2 25.40 -7.70 0.98
N LEU A 3 24.22 -7.61 1.60
CA LEU A 3 23.26 -6.54 1.34
C LEU A 3 23.44 -5.36 2.31
N TYR A 4 23.61 -5.60 3.61
CA TYR A 4 23.86 -4.55 4.61
C TYR A 4 25.20 -4.77 5.31
N SER A 5 26.29 -4.32 4.68
CA SER A 5 27.62 -4.31 5.31
C SER A 5 27.64 -3.45 6.59
N GLU A 6 26.81 -2.40 6.61
CA GLU A 6 26.73 -1.42 7.71
C GLU A 6 25.85 -1.88 8.88
N GLY A 7 25.11 -2.97 8.70
CA GLY A 7 24.03 -3.41 9.59
C GLY A 7 22.70 -2.70 9.34
N TYR A 8 21.60 -3.43 9.55
CA TYR A 8 20.22 -2.93 9.56
C TYR A 8 19.53 -3.46 10.82
N SER A 9 18.92 -2.57 11.59
CA SER A 9 18.17 -2.90 12.80
C SER A 9 16.68 -2.81 12.49
N PHE A 10 16.00 -3.95 12.36
CA PHE A 10 14.56 -3.95 12.07
C PHE A 10 13.72 -3.21 13.11
N LEU A 11 14.18 -3.13 14.36
CA LEU A 11 13.47 -2.41 15.41
C LEU A 11 13.64 -0.88 15.29
N GLU A 12 14.85 -0.43 14.95
CA GLU A 12 15.22 0.99 15.00
C GLU A 12 15.11 1.68 13.63
N ASP A 13 15.49 0.97 12.56
CA ASP A 13 15.52 1.51 11.20
C ASP A 13 14.15 1.39 10.53
N SER A 14 13.82 2.37 9.70
CA SER A 14 12.62 2.40 8.88
C SER A 14 12.79 1.54 7.62
N PHE A 15 11.69 1.16 6.97
CA PHE A 15 11.75 0.42 5.70
C PHE A 15 12.33 1.27 4.56
N ILE A 16 12.15 2.58 4.58
CA ILE A 16 12.78 3.50 3.63
C ILE A 16 14.31 3.38 3.64
N SER A 17 14.92 3.04 4.79
CA SER A 17 16.37 2.78 4.87
C SER A 17 16.82 1.65 3.95
N LEU A 18 15.93 0.70 3.62
CA LEU A 18 16.16 -0.39 2.66
C LEU A 18 16.37 0.09 1.22
N GLY A 19 15.85 1.26 0.89
CA GLY A 19 15.90 1.86 -0.45
C GLY A 19 16.94 2.96 -0.63
N LEU A 20 17.83 3.18 0.33
CA LEU A 20 18.84 4.24 0.23
C LEU A 20 19.92 3.90 -0.80
N SER A 21 20.35 4.90 -1.56
CA SER A 21 21.47 4.77 -2.50
C SER A 21 22.81 4.75 -1.78
N VAL A 22 22.90 5.40 -0.61
CA VAL A 22 24.05 5.44 0.27
C VAL A 22 23.59 5.26 1.72
N THR A 23 24.20 4.32 2.44
CA THR A 23 23.96 4.10 3.87
C THR A 23 25.25 4.35 4.64
N ARG A 24 25.24 5.24 5.64
CA ARG A 24 26.42 5.59 6.47
C ARG A 24 27.68 5.92 5.66
N GLY A 25 27.51 6.56 4.50
CA GLY A 25 28.60 6.95 3.61
C GLY A 25 29.08 5.86 2.64
N ILE A 26 28.47 4.66 2.68
CA ILE A 26 28.82 3.55 1.79
C ILE A 26 27.70 3.38 0.73
N PRO A 27 28.04 3.37 -0.58
CA PRO A 27 27.07 3.10 -1.63
C PRO A 27 26.42 1.73 -1.48
N THR A 28 25.09 1.67 -1.56
CA THR A 28 24.27 0.46 -1.38
C THR A 28 23.38 0.15 -2.59
N PRO A 29 23.95 0.04 -3.82
CA PRO A 29 23.16 -0.09 -5.04
C PRO A 29 22.32 -1.37 -5.10
N LEU A 30 22.79 -2.47 -4.51
CA LEU A 30 22.03 -3.73 -4.46
C LEU A 30 20.78 -3.61 -3.58
N ASN A 31 20.86 -2.92 -2.43
CA ASN A 31 19.71 -2.73 -1.54
C ASN A 31 18.64 -1.90 -2.22
N TRP A 32 19.04 -0.75 -2.77
CA TRP A 32 18.16 0.08 -3.57
C TRP A 32 17.52 -0.72 -4.70
N PHE A 33 18.29 -1.51 -5.45
CA PHE A 33 17.76 -2.33 -6.54
C PHE A 33 16.71 -3.34 -6.06
N PHE A 34 16.98 -4.06 -4.96
CA PHE A 34 16.01 -5.00 -4.40
C PHE A 34 14.76 -4.31 -3.87
N PHE A 35 14.92 -3.17 -3.20
CA PHE A 35 13.79 -2.39 -2.70
C PHE A 35 12.92 -1.85 -3.84
N ALA A 36 13.54 -1.24 -4.87
CA ALA A 36 12.87 -0.76 -6.07
C ALA A 36 12.15 -1.88 -6.82
N THR A 37 12.78 -3.05 -6.95
CA THR A 37 12.17 -4.23 -7.57
C THR A 37 10.99 -4.72 -6.75
N ALA A 38 11.13 -4.82 -5.43
CA ALA A 38 10.07 -5.27 -4.54
C ALA A 38 8.85 -4.35 -4.57
N THR A 39 9.03 -3.04 -4.50
CA THR A 39 7.90 -2.08 -4.56
C THR A 39 7.27 -2.04 -5.95
N THR A 40 8.06 -2.14 -7.01
CA THR A 40 7.54 -2.19 -8.39
C THR A 40 6.71 -3.45 -8.63
N LEU A 41 7.21 -4.61 -8.19
CA LEU A 41 6.47 -5.87 -8.29
C LEU A 41 5.22 -5.85 -7.41
N ALA A 42 5.30 -5.33 -6.18
CA ALA A 42 4.16 -5.19 -5.30
C ALA A 42 3.05 -4.34 -5.94
N GLY A 43 3.41 -3.20 -6.54
CA GLY A 43 2.45 -2.35 -7.25
C GLY A 43 1.84 -3.05 -8.46
N ALA A 44 2.67 -3.62 -9.33
CA ALA A 44 2.21 -4.30 -10.54
C ALA A 44 1.29 -5.50 -10.24
N LEU A 45 1.61 -6.30 -9.21
CA LEU A 45 0.82 -7.46 -8.80
C LEU A 45 -0.44 -7.08 -8.03
N SER A 46 -0.53 -5.85 -7.52
CA SER A 46 -1.75 -5.32 -6.87
C SER A 46 -2.76 -4.77 -7.88
N ILE A 47 -2.35 -4.46 -9.12
CA ILE A 47 -3.28 -3.96 -10.15
C ILE A 47 -4.49 -4.89 -10.36
N PRO A 48 -4.35 -6.22 -10.52
CA PRO A 48 -5.50 -7.11 -10.74
C PRO A 48 -6.46 -7.22 -9.54
N PHE A 49 -6.00 -6.88 -8.33
CA PHE A 49 -6.85 -6.90 -7.14
C PHE A 49 -8.03 -5.94 -7.29
N TRP A 50 -7.79 -4.70 -7.76
CA TRP A 50 -8.84 -3.69 -7.83
C TRP A 50 -10.01 -4.04 -8.77
N PRO A 51 -9.77 -4.41 -10.05
CA PRO A 51 -10.85 -4.85 -10.92
C PRO A 51 -11.58 -6.09 -10.38
N THR A 52 -10.84 -7.04 -9.80
CA THR A 52 -11.43 -8.26 -9.22
C THR A 52 -12.41 -7.90 -8.11
N THR A 53 -12.02 -7.04 -7.16
CA THR A 53 -12.91 -6.58 -6.09
C THR A 53 -14.14 -5.85 -6.62
N ARG A 54 -13.97 -5.03 -7.67
CA ARG A 54 -15.09 -4.32 -8.29
C ARG A 54 -16.16 -5.25 -8.83
N THR A 55 -15.79 -6.39 -9.41
CA THR A 55 -16.77 -7.32 -10.02
C THR A 55 -17.80 -7.89 -9.05
N VAL A 56 -17.54 -7.81 -7.74
CA VAL A 56 -18.48 -8.22 -6.70
C VAL A 56 -19.68 -7.26 -6.57
N PHE A 57 -19.53 -6.01 -7.01
CA PHE A 57 -20.58 -4.99 -6.83
C PHE A 57 -21.29 -4.70 -8.15
N THR A 58 -22.46 -5.31 -8.33
CA THR A 58 -23.26 -5.22 -9.57
C THR A 58 -24.44 -4.24 -9.49
N ASP A 59 -24.76 -3.72 -8.31
CA ASP A 59 -25.85 -2.76 -8.14
C ASP A 59 -25.45 -1.35 -8.61
N THR A 60 -26.36 -0.64 -9.27
CA THR A 60 -26.07 0.63 -9.99
C THR A 60 -25.33 1.73 -9.21
N MET A 61 -25.52 1.84 -7.89
CA MET A 61 -24.80 2.82 -7.04
C MET A 61 -23.50 2.24 -6.45
N PRO A 62 -23.51 1.07 -5.79
CA PRO A 62 -22.30 0.33 -5.40
C PRO A 62 -21.27 0.17 -6.54
N GLU A 63 -21.75 -0.09 -7.76
CA GLU A 63 -20.95 -0.26 -8.96
C GLU A 63 -20.18 1.03 -9.34
N LYS A 64 -20.84 2.19 -9.25
CA LYS A 64 -20.21 3.48 -9.59
C LYS A 64 -19.13 3.84 -8.59
N ILE A 65 -19.42 3.73 -7.29
CA ILE A 65 -18.47 4.07 -6.23
C ILE A 65 -17.26 3.13 -6.27
N SER A 66 -17.50 1.82 -6.40
CA SER A 66 -16.41 0.83 -6.52
C SER A 66 -15.59 1.01 -7.80
N SER A 67 -16.19 1.48 -8.91
CA SER A 67 -15.45 1.81 -10.13
C SER A 67 -14.52 3.01 -9.93
N ILE A 68 -14.95 4.05 -9.19
CA ILE A 68 -14.07 5.17 -8.82
C ILE A 68 -12.93 4.66 -7.92
N GLY A 69 -13.26 3.85 -6.90
CA GLY A 69 -12.25 3.22 -6.04
C GLY A 69 -11.23 2.38 -6.83
N THR A 70 -11.69 1.64 -7.85
CA THR A 70 -10.84 0.87 -8.75
C THR A 70 -9.83 1.75 -9.47
N ILE A 71 -10.31 2.84 -10.07
CA ILE A 71 -9.46 3.77 -10.84
C ILE A 71 -8.43 4.40 -9.93
N ILE A 72 -8.85 4.88 -8.75
CA ILE A 72 -7.94 5.50 -7.76
C ILE A 72 -6.90 4.48 -7.28
N GLY A 73 -7.31 3.25 -6.97
CA GLY A 73 -6.42 2.18 -6.54
C GLY A 73 -5.36 1.85 -7.60
N ILE A 74 -5.77 1.71 -8.86
CA ILE A 74 -4.85 1.47 -9.98
C ILE A 74 -3.86 2.64 -10.16
N ILE A 75 -4.32 3.89 -10.02
CA ILE A 75 -3.45 5.08 -10.11
C ILE A 75 -2.45 5.13 -8.96
N ALA A 76 -2.77 4.55 -7.79
CA ALA A 76 -1.83 4.49 -6.67
C ALA A 76 -0.63 3.57 -6.94
N GLU A 77 -0.78 2.52 -7.77
CA GLU A 77 0.26 1.49 -7.94
C GLU A 77 1.57 2.01 -8.58
N PRO A 78 1.55 2.86 -9.63
CA PRO A 78 2.76 3.53 -10.10
C PRO A 78 3.44 4.38 -9.02
N CYS A 79 2.69 4.96 -8.08
CA CYS A 79 3.28 5.71 -6.97
C CYS A 79 4.06 4.79 -6.02
N LEU A 80 3.58 3.56 -5.76
CA LEU A 80 4.34 2.57 -4.98
C LEU A 80 5.65 2.20 -5.67
N ALA A 81 5.65 2.00 -6.99
CA ALA A 81 6.88 1.81 -7.74
C ALA A 81 7.83 3.02 -7.56
N GLY A 82 7.28 4.24 -7.65
CA GLY A 82 8.01 5.49 -7.41
C GLY A 82 8.70 5.56 -6.05
N VAL A 83 8.07 5.07 -4.97
CA VAL A 83 8.67 5.01 -3.62
C VAL A 83 10.01 4.27 -3.62
N GLY A 84 10.11 3.17 -4.38
CA GLY A 84 11.35 2.40 -4.44
C GLY A 84 12.34 2.86 -5.50
N ILE A 85 11.86 3.32 -6.65
CA ILE A 85 12.71 3.83 -7.74
C ILE A 85 13.46 5.08 -7.29
N PHE A 86 12.78 6.02 -6.63
CA PHE A 86 13.40 7.24 -6.13
C PHE A 86 13.99 6.99 -4.74
N ALA A 87 15.29 6.70 -4.69
CA ALA A 87 16.03 6.62 -3.44
C ALA A 87 15.92 7.95 -2.68
N SER A 88 15.51 7.91 -1.40
CA SER A 88 15.12 9.13 -0.67
C SER A 88 16.26 10.08 -0.35
N ASP A 89 17.49 9.56 -0.28
CA ASP A 89 18.73 10.33 -0.12
C ASP A 89 19.14 11.06 -1.40
N ALA A 90 18.86 10.49 -2.58
CA ALA A 90 19.22 11.09 -3.87
C ALA A 90 18.09 11.95 -4.46
N PHE A 91 16.83 11.54 -4.29
CA PHE A 91 15.64 12.16 -4.86
C PHE A 91 14.55 12.38 -3.81
N PRO A 92 14.82 13.18 -2.75
CA PRO A 92 13.93 13.31 -1.59
C PRO A 92 12.53 13.82 -1.95
N PHE A 93 12.43 14.75 -2.90
CA PHE A 93 11.14 15.30 -3.32
C PHE A 93 10.29 14.27 -4.06
N GLN A 94 10.86 13.57 -5.05
CA GLN A 94 10.16 12.56 -5.83
C GLN A 94 9.76 11.37 -4.97
N HIS A 95 10.65 10.95 -4.05
CA HIS A 95 10.36 9.93 -3.06
C HIS A 95 9.18 10.36 -2.17
N GLY A 96 9.28 11.53 -1.52
CA GLY A 96 8.27 12.03 -0.60
C GLY A 96 6.91 12.21 -1.27
N LEU A 97 6.88 12.75 -2.50
CA LEU A 97 5.66 12.90 -3.28
C LEU A 97 5.05 11.56 -3.67
N SER A 98 5.87 10.59 -4.11
CA SER A 98 5.39 9.24 -4.46
C SER A 98 4.80 8.53 -3.24
N THR A 99 5.46 8.65 -2.08
CA THR A 99 4.99 8.11 -0.80
C THR A 99 3.66 8.74 -0.40
N LEU A 100 3.56 10.07 -0.41
CA LEU A 100 2.34 10.80 -0.08
C LEU A 100 1.17 10.40 -0.99
N LEU A 101 1.40 10.40 -2.31
CA LEU A 101 0.38 10.06 -3.30
C LEU A 101 -0.06 8.60 -3.16
N PHE A 102 0.88 7.66 -3.02
CA PHE A 102 0.55 6.25 -2.84
C PHE A 102 -0.37 6.05 -1.65
N PHE A 103 0.07 6.44 -0.45
CA PHE A 103 -0.71 6.17 0.76
C PHE A 103 -2.05 6.93 0.77
N THR A 104 -2.11 8.14 0.23
CA THR A 104 -3.35 8.92 0.15
C THR A 104 -4.34 8.28 -0.83
N LEU A 105 -3.91 7.98 -2.06
CA LEU A 105 -4.77 7.39 -3.07
C LEU A 105 -5.22 5.97 -2.66
N PHE A 106 -4.31 5.18 -2.10
CA PHE A 106 -4.63 3.84 -1.61
C PHE A 106 -5.65 3.89 -0.47
N ALA A 107 -5.48 4.80 0.50
CA ALA A 107 -6.47 5.00 1.57
C ALA A 107 -7.83 5.44 1.02
N ILE A 108 -7.87 6.38 0.07
CA ILE A 108 -9.12 6.81 -0.57
C ILE A 108 -9.79 5.64 -1.30
N ALA A 109 -9.03 4.82 -2.02
CA ALA A 109 -9.57 3.64 -2.69
C ALA A 109 -10.20 2.67 -1.69
N ILE A 110 -9.49 2.33 -0.61
CA ILE A 110 -10.01 1.46 0.45
C ILE A 110 -11.28 2.05 1.08
N GLU A 111 -11.29 3.35 1.36
CA GLU A 111 -12.45 4.03 1.95
C GLU A 111 -13.69 3.90 1.06
N LEU A 112 -13.54 4.12 -0.25
CA LEU A 112 -14.63 3.95 -1.21
C LEU A 112 -15.14 2.51 -1.24
N TYR A 113 -14.26 1.51 -1.20
CA TYR A 113 -14.68 0.10 -1.11
C TYR A 113 -15.36 -0.23 0.22
N SER A 114 -14.89 0.34 1.33
CA SER A 114 -15.48 0.15 2.67
C SER A 114 -16.92 0.68 2.69
N ILE A 115 -17.13 1.90 2.20
CA ILE A 115 -18.48 2.49 2.00
C ILE A 115 -19.37 1.56 1.16
N VAL A 116 -18.83 0.98 0.09
CA VAL A 116 -19.60 0.07 -0.77
C VAL A 116 -19.94 -1.24 -0.05
N ILE A 117 -19.01 -1.80 0.72
CA ILE A 117 -19.21 -3.04 1.49
C ILE A 117 -20.27 -2.85 2.58
N ILE A 118 -20.25 -1.72 3.32
CA ILE A 118 -21.31 -1.40 4.30
C ILE A 118 -22.68 -1.41 3.65
N ASN A 119 -22.79 -0.71 2.52
CA ASN A 119 -24.07 -0.51 1.85
C ASN A 119 -24.56 -1.77 1.11
N ASN A 120 -23.66 -2.72 0.81
CA ASN A 120 -23.97 -3.96 0.10
C ASN A 120 -23.48 -5.22 0.84
N ASN A 121 -23.75 -5.27 2.14
CA ASN A 121 -23.14 -6.21 3.08
C ASN A 121 -23.55 -7.69 2.89
N LYS A 122 -24.58 -7.98 2.07
CA LYS A 122 -25.16 -9.34 1.98
C LYS A 122 -24.15 -10.41 1.58
N GLU A 123 -23.23 -10.07 0.68
CA GLU A 123 -22.26 -11.04 0.15
C GLU A 123 -20.88 -10.89 0.81
N TYR A 124 -20.47 -9.66 1.12
CA TYR A 124 -19.10 -9.38 1.52
C TYR A 124 -18.88 -9.53 3.04
N GLY A 125 -19.79 -9.04 3.89
CA GLY A 125 -19.71 -9.17 5.35
C GLY A 125 -19.06 -7.97 6.06
N TYR A 126 -19.63 -7.59 7.22
CA TYR A 126 -19.26 -6.38 7.98
C TYR A 126 -17.81 -6.36 8.49
N LEU A 127 -17.22 -7.54 8.72
CA LEU A 127 -15.85 -7.64 9.22
C LEU A 127 -14.83 -7.10 8.21
N TYR A 128 -15.07 -7.32 6.92
CA TYR A 128 -14.15 -6.89 5.85
C TYR A 128 -14.16 -5.38 5.65
N ASP A 129 -15.32 -4.77 5.87
CA ASP A 129 -15.46 -3.32 5.94
C ASP A 129 -14.70 -2.73 7.14
N LEU A 130 -14.89 -3.28 8.33
CA LEU A 130 -14.18 -2.84 9.53
C LEU A 130 -12.66 -2.86 9.32
N PHE A 131 -12.13 -3.92 8.70
CA PHE A 131 -10.71 -3.97 8.34
C PHE A 131 -10.30 -2.90 7.32
N GLY A 132 -11.18 -2.57 6.36
CA GLY A 132 -10.96 -1.46 5.44
C GLY A 132 -10.84 -0.12 6.17
N TYR A 133 -11.84 0.24 6.99
CA TYR A 133 -11.83 1.47 7.79
C TYR A 133 -10.61 1.58 8.72
N LEU A 134 -10.25 0.49 9.40
CA LEU A 134 -9.05 0.46 10.25
C LEU A 134 -7.79 0.71 9.42
N THR A 135 -7.69 0.12 8.23
CA THR A 135 -6.57 0.32 7.32
C THR A 135 -6.49 1.77 6.87
N CYS A 136 -7.58 2.37 6.37
CA CYS A 136 -7.64 3.78 6.00
C CYS A 136 -7.16 4.68 7.14
N THR A 137 -7.65 4.43 8.36
CA THR A 137 -7.31 5.22 9.54
C THR A 137 -5.81 5.17 9.82
N ILE A 138 -5.21 3.97 9.80
CA ILE A 138 -3.77 3.81 10.02
C ILE A 138 -2.96 4.53 8.93
N LEU A 139 -3.36 4.44 7.66
CA LEU A 139 -2.69 5.13 6.56
C LEU A 139 -2.75 6.65 6.73
N PHE A 140 -3.91 7.21 7.08
CA PHE A 140 -4.04 8.64 7.31
C PHE A 140 -3.27 9.12 8.55
N LEU A 141 -3.28 8.34 9.64
CA LEU A 141 -2.46 8.64 10.81
C LEU A 141 -0.98 8.68 10.47
N HIS A 142 -0.49 7.73 9.64
CA HIS A 142 0.90 7.70 9.23
C HIS A 142 1.32 8.94 8.43
N ILE A 143 0.45 9.37 7.53
CA ILE A 143 0.75 10.46 6.59
C ILE A 143 0.58 11.84 7.22
N PHE A 144 -0.44 12.04 8.05
CA PHE A 144 -0.84 13.37 8.51
C PHE A 144 -0.57 13.62 9.99
N VAL A 145 -0.22 12.61 10.78
CA VAL A 145 -0.09 12.75 12.25
C VAL A 145 1.26 12.27 12.77
N ILE A 146 1.65 11.01 12.50
CA ILE A 146 2.85 10.38 13.06
C ILE A 146 3.63 9.64 11.97
N SER A 147 4.85 10.08 11.68
CA SER A 147 5.68 9.48 10.62
C SER A 147 7.04 9.01 11.15
N ASP A 148 7.01 8.11 12.13
CA ASP A 148 8.20 7.43 12.65
C ASP A 148 8.38 6.02 12.05
N ALA A 149 9.50 5.38 12.38
CA ALA A 149 9.84 4.04 11.87
C ALA A 149 8.85 2.95 12.30
N ALA A 150 8.26 3.06 13.49
CA ALA A 150 7.28 2.10 13.99
C ALA A 150 5.95 2.25 13.26
N MET A 151 5.50 3.49 13.07
CA MET A 151 4.27 3.80 12.34
C MET A 151 4.38 3.42 10.86
N GLN A 152 5.55 3.61 10.23
CA GLN A 152 5.77 3.14 8.87
C GLN A 152 5.63 1.60 8.76
N LYS A 153 6.22 0.85 9.69
CA LYS A 153 6.10 -0.61 9.72
C LYS A 153 4.65 -1.04 9.93
N LEU A 154 3.97 -0.45 10.91
CA LEU A 154 2.56 -0.71 11.17
C LEU A 154 1.72 -0.48 9.91
N THR A 155 1.98 0.62 9.19
CA THR A 155 1.26 0.96 7.95
C THR A 155 1.47 -0.10 6.88
N VAL A 156 2.73 -0.48 6.60
CA VAL A 156 3.04 -1.49 5.58
C VAL A 156 2.43 -2.85 5.94
N TYR A 157 2.55 -3.29 7.19
CA TYR A 157 1.95 -4.55 7.62
C TYR A 157 0.42 -4.52 7.59
N THR A 158 -0.20 -3.38 7.89
CA THR A 158 -1.64 -3.22 7.80
C THR A 158 -2.12 -3.33 6.35
N ILE A 159 -1.40 -2.74 5.38
CA ILE A 159 -1.70 -2.91 3.94
C ILE A 159 -1.61 -4.38 3.54
N ILE A 160 -0.54 -5.08 3.92
CA ILE A 160 -0.37 -6.50 3.61
C ILE A 160 -1.53 -7.31 4.20
N LEU A 161 -1.87 -7.07 5.47
CA LEU A 161 -2.96 -7.78 6.14
C LEU A 161 -4.31 -7.49 5.47
N TYR A 162 -4.57 -6.24 5.10
CA TYR A 162 -5.75 -5.84 4.34
C TYR A 162 -5.82 -6.62 3.02
N SER A 163 -4.76 -6.61 2.21
CA SER A 163 -4.73 -7.33 0.93
C SER A 163 -4.97 -8.83 1.10
N VAL A 164 -4.40 -9.46 2.13
CA VAL A 164 -4.62 -10.90 2.41
C VAL A 164 -6.07 -11.18 2.83
N ILE A 165 -6.63 -10.39 3.74
CA ILE A 165 -8.00 -10.56 4.24
C ILE A 165 -9.01 -10.36 3.11
N GLN A 166 -8.85 -9.30 2.32
CA GLN A 166 -9.71 -9.02 1.17
C GLN A 166 -9.55 -10.07 0.08
N GLY A 167 -8.32 -10.45 -0.26
CA GLY A 167 -8.03 -11.49 -1.25
C GLY A 167 -8.64 -12.84 -0.87
N TYR A 168 -8.56 -13.22 0.41
CA TYR A 168 -9.21 -14.44 0.92
C TYR A 168 -10.73 -14.41 0.74
N LYS A 169 -11.36 -13.24 0.98
CA LYS A 169 -12.79 -13.09 0.76
C LYS A 169 -13.17 -13.23 -0.70
N LEU A 170 -12.43 -12.58 -1.59
CA LEU A 170 -12.65 -12.67 -3.04
C LEU A 170 -12.53 -14.11 -3.50
N LEU A 171 -11.49 -14.83 -3.06
CA LEU A 171 -11.32 -16.25 -3.38
C LEU A 171 -12.56 -17.09 -3.00
N LYS A 172 -13.15 -16.82 -1.83
CA LYS A 172 -14.38 -17.49 -1.36
C LYS A 172 -15.64 -17.12 -2.14
N LEU A 173 -15.69 -15.96 -2.79
CA LEU A 173 -16.83 -15.53 -3.59
C LEU A 173 -16.81 -16.13 -5.01
N PHE A 174 -15.63 -16.50 -5.52
CA PHE A 174 -15.45 -17.06 -6.86
C PHE A 174 -15.28 -18.60 -6.88
N GLN A 175 -15.31 -19.26 -5.73
CA GLN A 175 -15.30 -20.73 -5.58
C GLN A 175 -16.70 -21.27 -5.30
#